data_AF-A0A0B6YNJ9-F1
#
_entry.id   AF-A0A0B6YNJ9-F1
#
_cell.length_a   1.000
_cell.length_b   1.000
_cell.length_c   1.000
_cell.angle_alpha   90.00
_cell.angle_beta   90.00
_cell.angle_gamma   90.00
#
_symmetry.space_group_name_H-M   'P 1'
#
loop_
_entity.id
_entity.type
_entity.pdbx_description
1 polymer ?
#
loop_
_entity_poly.entity_id
_entity_poly.type
_entity_poly.pdbx_seq_one_letter_code
_entity_poly.pdbx_strand_id
1 'polypeptide(L)'
;ETLQTHQYQCPRFPVTGPNRCDPAKIPREEVEGHVQELCPSATVCCPFKNAGCQHKCPRYSLDIHLEESLKTHLNLTCDLVKQQQAQIKHLCSALHTITQTTDGVFIWRIR
;
A
#
# COMPACT_ATOMS: atom_id res chain seq x y z
N GLU A 1 -22.53 -38.42 -8.39
CA GLU A 1 -21.14 -37.93 -8.24
C GLU A 1 -20.40 -38.83 -7.27
N THR A 2 -19.16 -39.20 -7.56
CA THR A 2 -18.34 -40.02 -6.65
C THR A 2 -17.68 -39.11 -5.61
N LEU A 3 -17.40 -39.62 -4.42
CA LEU A 3 -16.68 -38.86 -3.37
C LEU A 3 -15.36 -38.25 -3.88
N GLN A 4 -14.73 -38.90 -4.88
CA GLN A 4 -13.53 -38.42 -5.55
C GLN A 4 -13.75 -37.19 -6.45
N THR A 5 -14.93 -36.94 -7.01
CA THR A 5 -15.18 -35.74 -7.82
C THR A 5 -15.63 -34.56 -6.97
N HIS A 6 -16.39 -34.82 -5.90
CA HIS A 6 -16.86 -33.81 -4.95
C HIS A 6 -15.72 -33.05 -4.25
N GLN A 7 -14.59 -33.71 -3.94
CA GLN A 7 -13.44 -33.08 -3.28
C GLN A 7 -12.88 -31.86 -4.04
N TYR A 8 -13.01 -31.85 -5.37
CA TYR A 8 -12.51 -30.76 -6.21
C TYR A 8 -13.42 -29.53 -6.17
N GLN A 9 -14.69 -29.71 -5.80
CA GLN A 9 -15.70 -28.65 -5.75
C GLN A 9 -16.07 -28.24 -4.32
N CYS A 10 -15.76 -29.07 -3.33
CA CYS A 10 -16.11 -28.83 -1.94
C CYS A 10 -15.39 -27.57 -1.38
N PRO A 11 -16.15 -26.54 -0.95
CA PRO A 11 -15.59 -25.28 -0.44
C PRO A 11 -14.81 -25.45 0.87
N ARG A 12 -15.24 -26.39 1.71
CA ARG A 12 -14.55 -26.76 2.95
C ARG A 12 -13.45 -27.80 2.76
N PHE A 13 -13.19 -28.21 1.52
CA PHE A 13 -12.13 -29.18 1.28
C PHE A 13 -10.79 -28.55 1.66
N PRO A 14 -10.04 -29.21 2.56
CA PRO A 14 -8.78 -28.67 2.99
C PRO A 14 -7.72 -28.73 1.90
N VAL A 15 -7.09 -27.61 1.59
CA VAL A 15 -6.00 -27.49 0.64
C VAL A 15 -4.71 -27.05 1.33
N THR A 16 -3.57 -27.43 0.75
CA THR A 16 -2.26 -26.93 1.18
C THR A 16 -2.10 -25.47 0.73
N GLY A 17 -1.63 -24.61 1.64
CA GLY A 17 -1.42 -23.19 1.32
C GLY A 17 -0.39 -23.01 0.18
N PRO A 18 -0.63 -22.10 -0.79
CA PRO A 18 0.23 -21.91 -1.96
C PRO A 18 1.66 -21.46 -1.59
N ASN A 19 1.81 -20.78 -0.46
CA ASN A 19 3.11 -20.33 0.07
C ASN A 19 3.77 -21.35 1.00
N ARG A 20 3.25 -22.58 1.09
CA ARG A 20 3.72 -23.65 2.00
C ARG A 20 3.83 -23.19 3.47
N CYS A 21 2.91 -22.30 3.90
CA CYS A 21 3.02 -21.60 5.18
C CYS A 21 2.59 -22.37 6.44
N ASP A 22 2.00 -23.58 6.32
CA ASP A 22 1.87 -24.57 7.41
C ASP A 22 1.35 -25.92 6.86
N PRO A 23 1.59 -27.07 7.52
CA PRO A 23 0.89 -28.34 7.26
C PRO A 23 -0.61 -28.33 7.62
N ALA A 24 -1.10 -27.33 8.36
CA ALA A 24 -2.51 -27.15 8.63
C ALA A 24 -3.31 -26.84 7.35
N LYS A 25 -4.13 -27.82 7.01
CA LYS A 25 -5.11 -27.87 5.93
C LYS A 25 -6.10 -26.67 5.98
N ILE A 26 -5.96 -25.70 5.07
CA ILE A 26 -6.82 -24.49 4.97
C ILE A 26 -8.07 -24.82 4.14
N PRO A 27 -9.30 -24.47 4.57
CA PRO A 27 -10.49 -24.62 3.73
C PRO A 27 -10.35 -23.87 2.40
N ARG A 28 -10.71 -24.48 1.27
CA ARG A 28 -10.56 -23.88 -0.07
C ARG A 28 -11.14 -22.46 -0.15
N GLU A 29 -12.30 -22.22 0.45
CA GLU A 29 -12.96 -20.91 0.48
C GLU A 29 -12.20 -19.83 1.26
N GLU A 30 -11.35 -20.23 2.21
CA GLU A 30 -10.59 -19.33 3.09
C GLU A 30 -9.16 -19.07 2.61
N VAL A 31 -8.72 -19.75 1.55
CA VAL A 31 -7.34 -19.65 1.04
C VAL A 31 -6.98 -18.23 0.63
N GLU A 32 -7.87 -17.54 -0.07
CA GLU A 32 -7.63 -16.17 -0.53
C GLU A 32 -7.48 -15.21 0.65
N GLY A 33 -8.42 -15.26 1.59
CA GLY A 33 -8.36 -14.47 2.83
C GLY A 33 -7.12 -14.80 3.67
N HIS A 34 -6.75 -16.08 3.75
CA HIS A 34 -5.54 -16.51 4.44
C HIS A 34 -4.29 -15.94 3.79
N VAL A 35 -4.11 -16.09 2.47
CA VAL A 35 -2.92 -15.58 1.76
C VAL A 35 -2.80 -14.07 1.90
N GLN A 36 -3.94 -13.36 1.85
CA GLN A 36 -3.96 -11.92 1.92
C GLN A 36 -3.67 -11.39 3.34
N GLU A 37 -4.32 -11.94 4.36
CA GLU A 37 -4.35 -11.34 5.70
C GLU A 37 -3.57 -12.12 6.77
N LEU A 38 -3.43 -13.44 6.62
CA LEU A 38 -2.99 -14.32 7.71
C LEU A 38 -1.70 -15.11 7.45
N CYS A 39 -1.34 -15.41 6.19
CA CYS A 39 -0.22 -16.30 5.86
C CYS A 39 1.12 -15.64 6.27
N PRO A 40 1.86 -16.25 7.22
CA PRO A 40 3.13 -15.69 7.69
C PRO A 40 4.19 -15.63 6.58
N SER A 41 4.14 -16.56 5.63
CA SER A 41 5.08 -16.61 4.49
C SER A 41 4.61 -15.80 3.29
N ALA A 42 3.47 -15.10 3.36
CA ALA A 42 3.05 -14.23 2.28
C ALA A 42 4.07 -13.10 2.10
N THR A 43 4.48 -12.86 0.87
CA THR A 43 5.34 -11.73 0.51
C THR A 43 4.53 -10.45 0.62
N VAL A 44 4.91 -9.58 1.56
CA VAL A 44 4.28 -8.28 1.81
C VAL A 44 5.23 -7.15 1.43
N CYS A 45 4.68 -5.98 1.06
CA CYS A 45 5.48 -4.78 0.82
C CYS A 45 5.71 -4.03 2.13
N CYS A 46 6.86 -3.37 2.26
CA CYS A 46 7.12 -2.49 3.40
C CYS A 46 6.07 -1.37 3.49
N PRO A 47 5.54 -1.04 4.70
CA PRO A 47 4.56 0.04 4.87
C PRO A 47 5.09 1.42 4.46
N PHE A 48 6.42 1.63 4.48
CA PHE A 48 7.07 2.85 4.01
C PHE A 48 7.20 2.94 2.47
N LYS A 49 6.49 2.09 1.71
CA LYS A 49 6.49 2.13 0.23
C LYS A 49 6.18 3.51 -0.34
N ASN A 50 5.20 4.21 0.22
CA ASN A 50 4.81 5.55 -0.25
C ASN A 50 5.86 6.62 0.07
N ALA A 51 6.71 6.39 1.08
CA ALA A 51 7.86 7.23 1.38
C ALA A 51 9.10 6.87 0.53
N GLY A 52 9.06 5.76 -0.23
CA GLY A 52 10.12 5.36 -1.15
C GLY A 52 10.80 4.03 -0.85
N CYS A 53 10.39 3.30 0.21
CA CYS A 53 10.97 1.99 0.52
C CYS A 53 10.43 0.90 -0.43
N GLN A 54 11.28 0.32 -1.28
CA GLN A 54 10.87 -0.71 -2.26
C GLN A 54 11.00 -2.15 -1.74
N HIS A 55 11.28 -2.32 -0.44
CA HIS A 55 11.52 -3.63 0.15
C HIS A 55 10.24 -4.48 0.18
N LYS A 56 10.40 -5.76 -0.15
CA LYS A 56 9.36 -6.79 -0.05
C LYS A 56 9.97 -8.00 0.64
N CYS A 57 9.28 -8.51 1.65
CA CYS A 57 9.75 -9.65 2.43
C CYS A 57 8.56 -10.50 2.89
N PRO A 58 8.79 -11.76 3.32
CA PRO A 58 7.77 -12.53 4.00
C PRO A 58 7.25 -11.80 5.24
N ARG A 59 5.94 -11.91 5.53
CA ARG A 59 5.29 -11.24 6.66
C ARG A 59 5.98 -11.50 8.00
N TYR A 60 6.45 -12.73 8.25
CA TYR A 60 7.17 -13.07 9.48
C TYR A 60 8.51 -12.32 9.66
N SER A 61 9.10 -11.84 8.57
CA SER A 61 10.38 -11.11 8.59
C SER A 61 10.22 -9.59 8.49
N LEU A 62 8.98 -9.11 8.38
CA LEU A 62 8.70 -7.70 8.21
C LEU A 62 9.16 -6.88 9.41
N ASP A 63 8.90 -7.35 10.64
CA ASP A 63 9.28 -6.63 11.85
C ASP A 63 10.80 -6.44 11.96
N ILE A 64 11.58 -7.48 11.62
CA ILE A 64 13.05 -7.41 11.58
C ILE A 64 13.50 -6.34 10.58
N HIS A 65 12.93 -6.33 9.37
CA HIS A 65 13.22 -5.29 8.38
C HIS A 65 12.90 -3.88 8.89
N LEU A 66 11.77 -3.70 9.58
CA LEU A 66 11.35 -2.41 10.13
C LEU A 66 12.33 -1.89 11.18
N GLU A 67 12.83 -2.77 12.04
CA GLU A 67 13.84 -2.45 13.05
C GLU A 67 15.20 -2.12 12.42
N GLU A 68 15.70 -2.95 11.53
CA GLU A 68 17.01 -2.76 10.88
C GLU A 68 17.04 -1.52 9.98
N SER A 69 15.92 -1.21 9.33
CA SER A 69 15.81 -0.10 8.37
C SER A 69 15.25 1.19 8.99
N LEU A 70 15.10 1.27 10.32
CA LEU A 70 14.47 2.40 11.02
C LEU A 70 15.07 3.75 10.61
N LYS A 71 16.41 3.86 10.61
CA LYS A 71 17.10 5.11 10.24
C LYS A 71 16.77 5.54 8.80
N THR A 72 16.74 4.58 7.88
CA THR A 72 16.39 4.81 6.48
C THR A 72 14.94 5.28 6.36
N HIS A 73 14.01 4.62 7.05
CA HIS A 73 12.59 4.99 7.07
C HIS A 73 12.37 6.40 7.62
N LEU A 74 13.10 6.79 8.68
CA LEU A 74 13.05 8.14 9.22
C LEU A 74 13.54 9.19 8.21
N ASN A 75 14.65 8.93 7.50
CA ASN A 75 15.14 9.85 6.46
C ASN A 75 14.14 9.99 5.31
N LEU A 76 13.60 8.87 4.80
CA LEU A 76 12.59 8.89 3.75
C LEU A 76 11.36 9.70 4.17
N THR A 77 10.91 9.54 5.42
CA THR A 77 9.77 10.28 5.96
C THR A 77 10.08 11.77 6.07
N CYS A 78 11.27 12.14 6.55
CA CYS A 78 11.70 13.54 6.61
C CYS A 78 11.75 14.19 5.23
N ASP A 79 12.26 13.48 4.22
CA ASP A 79 12.34 14.01 2.86
C ASP A 79 10.97 14.13 2.21
N LEU A 80 10.08 13.16 2.43
CA LEU A 80 8.68 13.26 2.01
C LEU A 80 7.98 14.48 2.63
N VAL A 81 8.16 14.72 3.93
CA VAL A 81 7.59 15.90 4.61
C VAL A 81 8.12 17.20 4.03
N LYS A 82 9.43 17.30 3.74
CA LYS A 82 10.01 18.49 3.10
C LYS A 82 9.42 18.71 1.70
N GLN A 83 9.29 17.65 0.90
CA GLN A 83 8.70 17.72 -0.43
C GLN A 83 7.24 18.18 -0.37
N GLN A 84 6.44 17.61 0.54
CA GLN A 84 5.06 18.02 0.76
C GLN A 84 4.96 19.48 1.19
N GLN A 85 5.84 19.93 2.10
CA GLN A 85 5.87 21.33 2.53
C GLN A 85 6.20 22.28 1.37
N ALA A 86 7.12 21.90 0.48
CA ALA A 86 7.44 22.67 -0.72
C ALA A 86 6.27 22.71 -1.71
N GLN A 87 5.60 21.58 -1.94
CA GLN A 87 4.40 21.49 -2.78
C GLN A 87 3.26 22.37 -2.26
N ILE A 88 2.99 22.32 -0.95
CA ILE A 88 1.97 23.16 -0.31
C ILE A 88 2.30 24.64 -0.51
N LYS A 89 3.56 25.06 -0.26
CA LYS A 89 3.98 26.45 -0.48
C LYS A 89 3.80 26.88 -1.93
N HIS A 90 4.20 26.03 -2.87
CA HIS A 90 4.05 26.28 -4.29
C HIS A 90 2.57 26.42 -4.71
N LEU A 91 1.71 25.52 -4.24
CA LEU A 91 0.27 25.58 -4.49
C LEU A 91 -0.35 26.86 -3.89
N CYS A 92 0.01 27.23 -2.67
CA CYS A 92 -0.46 28.48 -2.06
C CYS A 92 -0.02 29.71 -2.87
N SER A 93 1.23 29.76 -3.34
CA SER A 93 1.68 30.87 -4.20
C SER A 93 0.95 30.91 -5.53
N ALA A 94 0.73 29.75 -6.17
CA ALA A 94 0.01 29.67 -7.44
C ALA A 94 -1.45 30.14 -7.29
N LEU A 95 -2.12 29.74 -6.21
CA LEU A 95 -3.47 30.22 -5.89
C LEU A 95 -3.48 31.74 -5.70
N HIS A 96 -2.53 32.31 -4.96
CA HIS A 96 -2.46 33.76 -4.75
C HIS A 96 -2.27 34.54 -6.06
N THR A 97 -1.46 34.04 -6.99
CA THR A 97 -1.31 34.66 -8.31
C THR A 97 -2.61 34.63 -9.11
N ILE A 98 -3.33 33.50 -9.08
CA ILE A 98 -4.59 33.36 -9.82
C ILE A 98 -5.68 34.26 -9.22
N THR A 99 -5.78 34.35 -7.89
CA THR A 99 -6.80 35.20 -7.26
C THR A 99 -6.60 36.69 -7.56
N GLN A 100 -5.35 37.15 -7.67
CA GLN A 100 -5.04 38.53 -8.06
C GLN A 100 -5.39 38.83 -9.52
N THR A 101 -5.24 37.89 -10.44
CA THR A 101 -5.56 38.11 -11.86
C THR A 101 -7.07 38.13 -12.11
N THR A 102 -7.87 37.47 -11.28
CA THR A 102 -9.33 37.47 -11.38
C THR A 102 -10.00 38.69 -10.74
N ASP A 103 -9.34 39.37 -9.80
CA ASP A 103 -9.88 40.59 -9.15
C ASP A 103 -9.57 41.89 -9.95
N GLY A 104 -8.83 41.75 -11.06
CA GLY A 104 -8.53 42.82 -12.01
C GLY A 104 -9.68 43.06 -12.99
N VAL A 105 -10.59 43.95 -12.62
CA VAL A 105 -11.69 44.49 -13.42
C VAL A 105 -11.26 44.85 -14.86
N PHE A 106 -11.71 44.08 -15.86
CA PHE A 106 -11.68 44.50 -17.27
C PHE A 106 -12.95 45.31 -17.61
N ILE A 107 -13.03 46.58 -17.15
CA ILE A 107 -13.97 47.54 -17.73
C ILE A 107 -13.25 48.25 -18.87
N TRP A 108 -13.40 47.71 -20.07
CA TRP A 108 -13.04 48.43 -21.29
C TRP A 108 -14.02 49.59 -21.47
N ARG A 109 -13.52 50.82 -21.31
CA ARG A 109 -14.27 52.05 -21.57
C ARG A 109 -14.50 52.17 -23.09
N ILE A 110 -15.69 51.78 -23.56
CA ILE A 110 -16.12 51.99 -24.95
C ILE A 110 -16.75 53.38 -25.06
N ARG A 111 -16.36 54.09 -26.13
CA ARG A 111 -16.67 55.49 -26.45
C ARG A 111 -18.15 55.76 -26.67
#